data_AF-A0A6C0JF65-F1
#
_entry.id   AF-A0A6C0JF65-F1
#
_cell.length_a   1.000
_cell.length_b   1.000
_cell.length_c   1.000
_cell.angle_alpha   90.00
_cell.angle_beta   90.00
_cell.angle_gamma   90.00
#
_symmetry.space_group_name_H-M   'P 1'
#
loop_
_entity.id
_entity.type
_entity.pdbx_description
1 polymer ?
#
loop_
_entity_poly.entity_id
_entity_poly.type
_entity_poly.pdbx_seq_one_letter_code
_entity_poly.pdbx_strand_id
1 'polypeptide(L)' 'MDLTINIEDYLETNKIKISPIVFQKMNLIYNALDEGWSIKKKGTSYIFTKKHENKKEIIEDSYLLKFMKSNLDLHKTVEK' A
#
# COMPACT_ATOMS: atom_id res chain seq x y z
N MET A 1 -7.48 -11.50 -21.72
CA MET A 1 -6.33 -10.98 -22.47
C MET A 1 -5.45 -10.35 -21.43
N ASP A 2 -4.34 -11.00 -21.13
CA ASP A 2 -3.46 -10.53 -20.07
C ASP A 2 -2.46 -9.57 -20.70
N LEU A 3 -2.46 -8.34 -20.22
CA LEU A 3 -1.51 -7.33 -20.66
C LEU A 3 -0.28 -7.42 -19.76
N THR A 4 0.82 -7.92 -20.31
CA THR A 4 2.12 -7.89 -19.64
C THR A 4 2.73 -6.50 -19.85
N ILE A 5 2.81 -5.70 -18.80
CA ILE A 5 3.48 -4.39 -18.82
C ILE A 5 4.86 -4.54 -18.19
N ASN A 6 5.91 -4.17 -18.94
CA ASN A 6 7.22 -3.92 -18.33
C ASN A 6 7.13 -2.61 -17.52
N ILE A 7 7.13 -2.74 -16.19
CA ILE A 7 6.97 -1.62 -15.27
C ILE A 7 8.14 -0.64 -15.39
N GLU A 8 9.36 -1.13 -15.61
CA GLU A 8 10.56 -0.29 -15.72
C GLU A 8 10.46 0.64 -16.94
N ASP A 9 10.17 0.08 -18.11
CA ASP A 9 10.03 0.85 -19.36
C ASP A 9 8.92 1.91 -19.27
N TYR A 10 7.78 1.59 -18.64
CA TYR A 10 6.68 2.54 -18.45
C TYR A 10 7.05 3.72 -17.55
N LEU A 11 7.75 3.44 -16.44
CA LEU A 11 8.20 4.47 -15.50
C LEU A 11 9.23 5.40 -16.14
N GLU A 12 10.18 4.85 -16.91
CA GLU A 12 11.19 5.62 -17.61
C GLU A 12 10.59 6.49 -18.72
N THR A 13 9.74 5.90 -19.58
CA THR A 13 9.10 6.60 -20.71
C THR A 13 8.27 7.80 -20.24
N ASN A 14 7.53 7.62 -19.14
CA ASN A 14 6.70 8.69 -18.57
C ASN A 14 7.44 9.56 -17.55
N LYS A 15 8.72 9.30 -17.29
CA LYS A 15 9.54 9.96 -16.27
C LYS A 15 8.88 9.98 -14.88
N ILE A 16 8.17 8.91 -14.55
CA ILE A 16 7.45 8.75 -13.30
C ILE A 16 8.42 8.22 -12.24
N LYS A 17 8.67 9.02 -11.20
CA LYS A 17 9.43 8.57 -10.02
C LYS A 17 8.45 8.23 -8.90
N ILE A 18 8.35 6.95 -8.56
CA ILE A 18 7.57 6.48 -7.41
C ILE A 18 8.55 6.05 -6.32
N SER A 19 8.35 6.56 -5.10
CA SER A 19 9.13 6.06 -3.97
C SER A 19 8.64 4.68 -3.54
N PRO A 20 9.51 3.78 -3.06
CA PRO A 20 9.10 2.46 -2.58
C PRO A 20 7.97 2.52 -1.54
N ILE A 21 8.00 3.53 -0.67
CA ILE A 21 6.95 3.76 0.34
C ILE A 21 5.60 4.06 -0.30
N VAL A 22 5.56 4.86 -1.37
CA VAL A 22 4.30 5.17 -2.08
C VAL A 22 3.76 3.90 -2.74
N PHE A 23 4.62 3.13 -3.42
CA PHE A 23 4.21 1.87 -4.03
C PHE A 23 3.65 0.87 -3.00
N GLN A 24 4.30 0.73 -1.85
CA GLN A 24 3.82 -0.12 -0.75
C GLN A 24 2.47 0.33 -0.21
N LYS A 25 2.25 1.64 -0.04
CA LYS A 25 0.92 2.16 0.34
C LYS A 25 -0.15 1.82 -0.70
N MET A 26 0.18 1.91 -1.99
CA MET A 26 -0.73 1.54 -3.07
C MET A 26 -1.10 0.06 -3.00
N ASN A 27 -0.13 -0.84 -2.79
CA ASN A 27 -0.38 -2.27 -2.63
C ASN A 27 -1.25 -2.58 -1.40
N LEU A 28 -0.96 -1.96 -0.25
CA LEU A 28 -1.76 -2.15 0.97
C LEU A 28 -3.23 -1.75 0.75
N ILE A 29 -3.45 -0.59 0.13
CA ILE A 29 -4.80 -0.10 -0.19
C ILE A 29 -5.48 -1.05 -1.16
N TYR A 30 -4.78 -1.46 -2.23
CA TYR A 30 -5.32 -2.35 -3.25
C TYR A 30 -5.76 -3.70 -2.64
N ASN A 31 -4.88 -4.37 -1.88
CA ASN A 31 -5.19 -5.65 -1.25
C ASN A 31 -6.37 -5.55 -0.28
N ALA A 32 -6.44 -4.48 0.50
CA ALA A 32 -7.57 -4.27 1.42
C ALA A 32 -8.89 -4.06 0.66
N LEU A 33 -8.87 -3.37 -0.49
CA LEU A 33 -10.07 -3.26 -1.34
C LEU A 33 -10.50 -4.64 -1.87
N ASP A 34 -9.58 -5.47 -2.33
CA ASP A 34 -9.86 -6.83 -2.81
C ASP A 34 -10.44 -7.72 -1.69
N GLU A 35 -10.02 -7.52 -0.45
CA GLU A 35 -10.59 -8.18 0.73
C GLU A 35 -11.95 -7.61 1.17
N GLY A 36 -12.48 -6.59 0.49
CA GLY A 36 -13.81 -6.02 0.76
C GLY A 36 -13.81 -4.89 1.80
N TRP A 37 -12.66 -4.29 2.09
CA TRP A 37 -12.59 -3.06 2.89
C TRP A 37 -13.00 -1.85 2.06
N SER A 38 -13.61 -0.86 2.72
CA SER A 38 -13.75 0.51 2.24
C SER A 38 -12.72 1.39 2.93
N ILE A 39 -12.01 2.23 2.18
CA ILE A 39 -10.92 3.06 2.71
C ILE A 39 -11.23 4.54 2.50
N LYS A 40 -11.11 5.35 3.55
CA LYS A 40 -11.26 6.81 3.49
C LYS A 40 -10.07 7.50 4.13
N LYS A 41 -9.39 8.37 3.38
CA LYS A 41 -8.36 9.26 3.96
C LYS A 41 -9.03 10.44 4.68
N LYS A 42 -8.58 10.73 5.90
CA LYS A 42 -9.05 11.86 6.70
C LYS A 42 -7.84 12.51 7.40
N GLY A 43 -7.41 13.66 6.89
CA GLY A 43 -6.21 14.34 7.41
C GLY A 43 -4.98 13.44 7.31
N THR A 44 -4.36 13.15 8.46
CA THR A 44 -3.17 12.31 8.59
C THR A 44 -3.46 10.83 8.78
N SER A 45 -4.71 10.37 8.65
CA SER A 45 -5.08 8.97 8.89
C SER A 45 -5.88 8.38 7.74
N TYR A 46 -5.87 7.05 7.64
CA TYR A 46 -6.75 6.25 6.81
C TYR A 46 -7.74 5.51 7.69
N ILE A 47 -9.01 5.51 7.27
CA ILE A 47 -10.09 4.82 7.94
C ILE A 47 -10.48 3.65 7.05
N PHE A 48 -10.17 2.44 7.51
CA PHE A 48 -10.56 1.19 6.88
C PHE A 48 -11.88 0.73 7.53
N THR A 49 -12.87 0.33 6.74
CA THR A 49 -14.15 -0.17 7.24
C THR A 49 -14.61 -1.36 6.43
N LYS A 50 -14.95 -2.47 7.08
CA LYS A 50 -15.48 -3.67 6.45
C LYS A 50 -16.88 -3.92 6.98
N LYS A 51 -17.87 -3.32 6.32
CA LYS A 51 -19.25 -3.23 6.84
C LYS A 51 -19.89 -4.59 7.11
N HIS A 52 -19.68 -5.55 6.22
CA HIS A 52 -20.25 -6.89 6.37
C HIS A 52 -19.64 -7.70 7.53
N GLU A 53 -18.49 -7.27 8.06
CA GLU A 53 -17.86 -7.85 9.26
C GLU A 53 -17.94 -6.92 10.48
N ASN A 54 -18.61 -5.77 10.39
CA ASN A 54 -18.63 -4.71 11.42
C ASN A 54 -17.24 -4.29 11.92
N LYS A 55 -16.19 -4.39 11.08
CA LYS A 55 -14.82 -3.98 11.43
C LYS A 55 -14.53 -2.55 11.01
N LYS A 56 -13.72 -1.86 11.82
CA LYS A 56 -13.21 -0.52 11.53
C LYS A 56 -11.82 -0.36 12.13
N GLU A 57 -10.89 0.10 11.30
CA GLU A 57 -9.51 0.38 11.71
C GLU A 57 -9.14 1.81 11.31
N ILE A 58 -8.39 2.49 12.18
CA ILE A 58 -7.87 3.83 11.92
C ILE A 58 -6.36 3.74 11.96
N ILE A 59 -5.75 4.01 10.82
CA ILE A 59 -4.30 3.90 10.64
C ILE A 59 -3.75 5.31 10.41
N GLU A 60 -2.97 5.80 11.37
CA GLU A 60 -2.22 7.04 11.19
C GLU A 60 -1.13 6.85 10.13
N ASP A 61 -0.95 7.85 9.26
CA ASP A 61 0.02 7.80 8.16
C ASP A 61 1.46 7.74 8.70
N SER A 62 1.71 8.36 9.85
CA SER A 62 3.00 8.28 10.57
C SER A 62 3.27 6.89 11.13
N TYR A 63 2.24 6.25 11.70
CA TYR A 63 2.33 4.88 12.19
C TYR A 63 2.54 3.91 11.03
N LEU A 64 1.76 4.03 9.96
CA LEU A 64 1.90 3.23 8.75
C LEU A 64 3.32 3.35 8.18
N LEU A 65 3.83 4.58 8.07
CA LEU A 65 5.19 4.83 7.60
C LEU A 65 6.24 4.14 8.49
N LYS A 66 6.11 4.25 9.81
CA LYS A 66 7.02 3.61 10.76
C LYS A 66 6.94 2.08 10.62
N PHE A 67 5.74 1.53 10.56
CA PHE A 67 5.49 0.10 10.41
C PHE A 67 6.11 -0.46 9.12
N MET A 68 5.91 0.22 7.99
CA MET A 68 6.49 -0.18 6.70
C MET A 68 8.02 -0.15 6.75
N LYS A 69 8.61 0.93 7.30
CA LYS A 69 10.07 1.02 7.46
C LYS A 69 10.64 -0.07 8.38
N SER A 70 9.91 -0.50 9.41
CA SER A 70 10.41 -1.48 10.36
C SER A 70 10.20 -2.93 9.92
N ASN A 71 9.11 -3.23 9.21
CA ASN A 71 8.65 -4.61 8.95
C ASN A 71 8.67 -5.01 7.47
N LEU A 72 8.78 -4.05 6.54
CA LEU A 72 8.82 -4.33 5.09
C LEU A 72 10.21 -4.09 4.50
N ASP A 73 11.23 -3.95 5.35
CA ASP A 73 12.62 -3.97 4.93
C ASP A 73 12.97 -5.39 4.47
N LEU A 74 12.92 -5.62 3.15
CA LEU A 74 13.18 -6.91 2.53
C LEU A 74 14.56 -7.46 2.91
N HIS A 75 15.55 -6.59 3.18
CA HIS A 75 16.86 -7.03 3.67
C HIS A 75 16.78 -7.83 4.98
N LYS A 76 15.80 -7.55 5.85
CA LYS A 76 15.60 -8.32 7.09
C LYS A 76 14.91 -9.67 6.87
N THR A 77 14.30 -9.89 5.71
CA THR A 77 13.43 -11.05 5.44
C THR A 77 14.16 -12.16 4.67
N VAL A 78 15.27 -11.85 3.98
CA VAL A 78 16.02 -12.80 3.14
C VAL A 78 17.17 -13.50 3.90
N GLU A 79 17.38 -13.21 5.19
CA GLU A 79 18.42 -13.86 6.02
C GLU A 79 17.88 -14.97 6.96
N LYS A 80 16.94 -15.81 6.50
CA LYS A 80 16.54 -17.03 7.22
C LYS A 80 16.53 -18.25 6.34
#